data_AF-A0A836D4B2-F1
#
_entry.id   AF-A0A836D4B2-F1
#
_cell.length_a   1.000
_cell.length_b   1.000
_cell.length_c   1.000
_cell.angle_alpha   90.00
_cell.angle_beta   90.00
_cell.angle_gamma   90.00
#
_symmetry.space_group_name_H-M   'P 1'
#
loop_
_entity.id
_entity.type
_entity.pdbx_description
1 polymer ?
#
loop_
_entity_poly.entity_id
_entity_poly.type
_entity_poly.pdbx_seq_one_letter_code
_entity_poly.pdbx_strand_id
1 'polypeptide(L)'
;MKMPVVLVTSLADGNLGIKFGFPTPDGGCQETDSTFTRGAVDGQFSNAAMAQTDIRVAFTDYQHFAVMYFETQKGGVRSTWLQLYARAPELFPEGAQRMQELAPKVGLNPSQGVLLPKSDQCAEVLA
;
A
#
# COMPACT_ATOMS: atom_id res chain seq x y z
N MET A 1 -5.61 -12.49 7.65
CA MET A 1 -6.13 -11.55 6.63
C MET A 1 -5.67 -12.05 5.27
N LYS A 2 -6.59 -12.18 4.29
CA LYS A 2 -6.20 -12.46 2.90
C LYS A 2 -5.69 -11.19 2.23
N MET A 3 -5.09 -11.31 1.06
CA MET A 3 -4.68 -10.16 0.25
C MET A 3 -5.90 -9.29 -0.08
N PRO A 4 -5.88 -7.98 0.25
CA PRO A 4 -6.90 -7.05 -0.21
C PRO A 4 -6.64 -6.63 -1.66
N VAL A 5 -7.68 -6.21 -2.34
CA VAL A 5 -7.59 -5.53 -3.63
C VAL A 5 -7.58 -4.02 -3.43
N VAL A 6 -6.94 -3.28 -4.34
CA VAL A 6 -6.87 -1.82 -4.29
C VAL A 6 -7.13 -1.22 -5.66
N LEU A 7 -7.99 -0.19 -5.71
CA LEU A 7 -8.14 0.69 -6.86
C LEU A 7 -7.43 2.01 -6.55
N VAL A 8 -6.53 2.41 -7.45
CA VAL A 8 -5.78 3.67 -7.36
C VAL A 8 -6.16 4.53 -8.55
N THR A 9 -6.72 5.70 -8.27
CA THR A 9 -7.19 6.66 -9.28
C THR A 9 -6.39 7.94 -9.16
N SER A 10 -5.76 8.38 -10.25
CA SER A 10 -5.12 9.71 -10.29
C SER A 10 -6.20 10.80 -10.37
N LEU A 11 -6.08 11.81 -9.51
CA LEU A 11 -6.99 12.95 -9.47
C LEU A 11 -6.36 14.17 -10.16
N ALA A 12 -7.19 15.11 -10.62
CA ALA A 12 -6.76 16.26 -11.42
C ALA A 12 -5.78 17.20 -10.69
N ASP A 13 -5.82 17.22 -9.37
CA ASP A 13 -4.93 17.99 -8.51
C ASP A 13 -3.59 17.27 -8.24
N GLY A 14 -3.41 16.05 -8.73
CA GLY A 14 -2.24 15.21 -8.49
C GLY A 14 -2.34 14.34 -7.24
N ASN A 15 -3.45 14.39 -6.50
CA ASN A 15 -3.74 13.45 -5.42
C ASN A 15 -4.06 12.05 -5.99
N LEU A 16 -4.10 11.05 -5.12
CA LEU A 16 -4.58 9.71 -5.47
C LEU A 16 -5.84 9.39 -4.68
N GLY A 17 -6.92 9.02 -5.38
CA GLY A 17 -8.06 8.33 -4.80
C GLY A 17 -7.68 6.87 -4.58
N ILE A 18 -7.89 6.36 -3.37
CA ILE A 18 -7.54 5.00 -2.97
C ILE A 18 -8.79 4.32 -2.46
N LYS A 19 -9.14 3.18 -3.05
CA LYS A 19 -10.18 2.30 -2.54
C LYS A 19 -9.61 0.94 -2.23
N PHE A 20 -9.87 0.40 -1.05
CA PHE A 20 -9.47 -0.95 -0.66
C PHE A 20 -10.68 -1.85 -0.49
N GLY A 21 -10.61 -3.06 -1.01
CA GLY A 21 -11.58 -4.13 -0.77
C GLY A 21 -10.93 -5.21 0.09
N PHE A 22 -11.35 -5.31 1.35
CA PHE A 22 -10.84 -6.30 2.30
C PHE A 22 -11.77 -7.50 2.39
N PRO A 23 -11.28 -8.72 2.10
CA PRO A 23 -12.05 -9.94 2.35
C PRO A 23 -12.24 -10.16 3.86
N THR A 24 -13.48 -10.40 4.28
CA THR A 24 -13.81 -10.68 5.68
C THR A 24 -13.89 -12.19 5.97
N PRO A 25 -13.71 -12.64 7.23
CA PRO A 25 -13.71 -14.08 7.56
C PRO A 25 -15.03 -14.82 7.24
N ASP A 26 -16.15 -14.12 7.24
CA ASP A 26 -17.49 -14.60 6.90
C ASP A 26 -17.77 -14.66 5.39
N GLY A 27 -16.78 -14.31 4.55
CA GLY A 27 -16.88 -14.35 3.09
C GLY A 27 -17.44 -13.07 2.45
N GLY A 28 -17.67 -12.02 3.24
CA GLY A 28 -18.05 -10.70 2.77
C GLY A 28 -16.86 -9.84 2.33
N CYS A 29 -17.18 -8.60 1.99
CA CYS A 29 -16.22 -7.59 1.55
C CYS A 29 -16.45 -6.29 2.32
N GLN A 30 -15.38 -5.75 2.89
CA GLN A 30 -15.36 -4.42 3.49
C GLN A 30 -14.62 -3.46 2.56
N GLU A 31 -15.33 -2.46 2.04
CA GLU A 31 -14.74 -1.36 1.27
C GLU A 31 -14.22 -0.27 2.21
N THR A 32 -13.09 0.35 1.86
CA THR A 32 -12.59 1.55 2.53
C THR A 32 -12.05 2.51 1.50
N ASP A 33 -12.57 3.73 1.53
CA ASP A 33 -12.16 4.81 0.64
C ASP A 33 -11.27 5.82 1.36
N SER A 34 -10.29 6.33 0.65
CA SER A 34 -9.37 7.34 1.14
C SER A 34 -8.76 8.17 0.03
N THR A 35 -8.05 9.21 0.42
CA THR A 35 -7.30 10.06 -0.50
C THR A 35 -5.88 10.24 0.02
N PHE A 36 -4.91 9.99 -0.84
CA PHE A 36 -3.52 10.33 -0.61
C PHE A 36 -3.26 11.70 -1.21
N THR A 37 -3.02 12.69 -0.34
CA THR A 37 -2.73 14.06 -0.71
C THR A 37 -1.29 14.19 -1.17
N ARG A 38 -1.04 14.72 -2.36
CA ARG A 38 0.30 14.93 -2.93
C ARG A 38 1.18 15.78 -2.03
N GLY A 39 2.46 15.41 -1.97
CA GLY A 39 3.50 16.20 -1.35
C GLY A 39 4.14 17.20 -2.32
N ALA A 40 5.27 17.75 -1.91
CA ALA A 40 6.09 18.65 -2.72
C ALA A 40 7.00 17.91 -3.70
N VAL A 41 7.24 16.61 -3.47
CA VAL A 41 8.12 15.77 -4.28
C VAL A 41 7.29 14.71 -4.98
N ASP A 42 7.63 14.40 -6.24
CA ASP A 42 6.96 13.35 -7.00
C ASP A 42 7.02 12.01 -6.26
N GLY A 43 5.88 11.30 -6.24
CA GLY A 43 5.74 10.04 -5.53
C GLY A 43 5.61 10.16 -4.01
N GLN A 44 5.61 11.37 -3.44
CA GLN A 44 5.32 11.62 -2.04
C GLN A 44 3.86 12.00 -1.82
N PHE A 45 3.25 11.44 -0.78
CA PHE A 45 1.88 11.72 -0.37
C PHE A 45 1.72 11.71 1.16
N SER A 46 0.52 12.04 1.63
CA SER A 46 0.10 11.93 3.03
C SER A 46 -1.40 11.61 3.12
N ASN A 47 -1.84 11.14 4.28
CA ASN A 47 -3.25 10.94 4.59
C ASN A 47 -3.52 11.24 6.06
N ALA A 48 -3.97 12.47 6.31
CA ALA A 48 -4.20 12.99 7.65
C ALA A 48 -5.26 12.19 8.43
N ALA A 49 -6.31 11.70 7.75
CA ALA A 49 -7.38 10.92 8.40
C ALA A 49 -6.86 9.61 8.99
N MET A 50 -5.84 9.02 8.36
CA MET A 50 -5.19 7.78 8.80
C MET A 50 -3.92 8.04 9.63
N ALA A 51 -3.64 9.30 9.97
CA ALA A 51 -2.40 9.73 10.61
C ALA A 51 -1.12 9.29 9.85
N GLN A 52 -1.22 9.08 8.54
CA GLN A 52 -0.11 8.74 7.66
C GLN A 52 0.58 10.05 7.23
N THR A 53 1.72 10.33 7.85
CA THR A 53 2.44 11.60 7.70
C THR A 53 3.35 11.63 6.48
N ASP A 54 3.83 10.46 6.04
CA ASP A 54 4.68 10.33 4.86
C ASP A 54 4.38 9.00 4.17
N ILE A 55 3.94 9.09 2.92
CA ILE A 55 3.69 7.95 2.04
C ILE A 55 4.57 8.15 0.82
N ARG A 56 5.33 7.14 0.42
CA ARG A 56 6.22 7.24 -0.74
C ARG A 56 6.08 6.06 -1.66
N VAL A 57 6.04 6.32 -2.96
CA VAL A 57 6.32 5.31 -3.98
C VAL A 57 7.83 5.12 -4.00
N ALA A 58 8.33 4.11 -3.28
CA ALA A 58 9.77 3.90 -3.12
C ALA A 58 10.39 3.29 -4.38
N PHE A 59 9.68 2.36 -5.02
CA PHE A 59 10.06 1.74 -6.30
C PHE A 59 8.81 1.33 -7.06
N THR A 60 8.81 1.47 -8.37
CA THR A 60 7.77 0.92 -9.25
C THR A 60 8.29 0.82 -10.67
N ASP A 61 7.81 -0.15 -11.42
CA ASP A 61 8.01 -0.25 -12.86
C ASP A 61 6.81 0.32 -13.65
N TYR A 62 5.83 0.88 -12.94
CA TYR A 62 4.54 1.40 -13.42
C TYR A 62 3.63 0.39 -14.13
N GLN A 63 4.09 -0.85 -14.32
CA GLN A 63 3.40 -1.86 -15.11
C GLN A 63 2.94 -3.05 -14.28
N HIS A 64 3.75 -3.50 -13.33
CA HIS A 64 3.51 -4.75 -12.62
C HIS A 64 3.45 -4.59 -11.11
N PHE A 65 4.31 -3.74 -10.53
CA PHE A 65 4.38 -3.61 -9.08
C PHE A 65 4.74 -2.21 -8.60
N ALA A 66 4.45 -1.95 -7.33
CA ALA A 66 4.95 -0.79 -6.60
C ALA A 66 5.32 -1.18 -5.17
N VAL A 67 6.53 -0.84 -4.73
CA VAL A 67 6.93 -0.86 -3.33
C VAL A 67 6.62 0.49 -2.73
N MET A 68 5.68 0.49 -1.80
CA MET A 68 5.23 1.66 -1.06
C MET A 68 5.92 1.70 0.31
N TYR A 69 6.34 2.88 0.72
CA TYR A 69 6.73 3.20 2.09
C TYR A 69 5.62 3.99 2.76
N PHE A 70 5.37 3.67 4.03
CA PHE A 70 4.41 4.40 4.86
C PHE A 70 5.04 4.73 6.20
N GLU A 71 4.75 5.93 6.67
CA GLU A 71 4.97 6.39 8.02
C GLU A 71 3.66 6.92 8.61
N THR A 72 3.41 6.56 9.86
CA THR A 72 2.39 7.21 10.69
C THR A 72 3.00 7.88 11.90
N GLN A 73 2.32 8.93 12.37
CA GLN A 73 2.51 9.47 13.70
C GLN A 73 1.16 9.60 14.40
N LYS A 74 0.91 8.75 15.41
CA LYS A 74 -0.33 8.78 16.18
C LYS A 74 -0.02 8.62 17.66
N GLY A 75 -0.53 9.54 18.49
CA GLY A 75 -0.34 9.50 19.95
C GLY A 75 1.13 9.54 20.39
N GLY A 76 1.98 10.27 19.65
CA GLY A 76 3.43 10.33 19.92
C GLY A 76 4.22 9.09 19.49
N VAL A 77 3.56 8.08 18.92
CA VAL A 77 4.21 6.88 18.39
C VAL A 77 4.39 7.02 16.88
N ARG A 78 5.63 6.86 16.43
CA ARG A 78 5.97 6.73 15.01
C ARG A 78 5.94 5.25 14.62
N SER A 79 5.27 4.91 13.53
CA SER A 79 5.31 3.56 12.96
C SER A 79 5.65 3.63 11.47
N THR A 80 6.42 2.67 10.99
CA THR A 80 6.81 2.59 9.58
C THR A 80 6.57 1.19 9.07
N TRP A 81 6.19 1.07 7.80
CA TRP A 81 6.07 -0.22 7.14
C TRP A 81 6.25 -0.07 5.63
N LEU A 82 6.51 -1.21 4.98
CA LEU A 82 6.57 -1.32 3.53
C LEU A 82 5.37 -2.15 3.05
N GLN A 83 4.81 -1.82 1.89
CA GLN A 83 3.80 -2.64 1.22
C GLN A 83 4.19 -2.84 -0.25
N LEU A 84 3.95 -4.05 -0.77
CA LEU A 84 4.19 -4.41 -2.16
C LEU A 84 2.83 -4.53 -2.81
N TYR A 85 2.55 -3.63 -3.75
CA TYR A 85 1.38 -3.73 -4.61
C TYR A 85 1.79 -4.47 -5.88
N ALA A 86 0.90 -5.33 -6.36
CA ALA A 86 1.07 -6.08 -7.60
C ALA A 86 -0.21 -5.98 -8.42
N ARG A 87 -0.06 -5.93 -9.75
CA ARG A 87 -1.19 -5.97 -10.69
C ARG A 87 -1.83 -7.35 -10.82
N ALA A 88 -1.13 -8.39 -10.39
CA ALA A 88 -1.59 -9.76 -10.38
C ALA A 88 -1.48 -10.36 -8.96
N PRO A 89 -2.27 -11.39 -8.61
CA PRO A 89 -2.18 -12.06 -7.31
C PRO A 89 -0.84 -12.77 -7.06
N GLU A 90 -0.05 -12.99 -8.11
CA GLU A 90 1.30 -13.55 -8.05
C GLU A 90 2.28 -12.59 -7.38
N LEU A 91 3.18 -13.16 -6.57
CA LEU A 91 4.32 -12.40 -6.06
C LEU A 91 5.25 -12.03 -7.22
N PHE A 92 5.52 -10.74 -7.39
CA PHE A 92 6.58 -10.26 -8.28
C PHE A 92 7.94 -10.34 -7.57
N PRO A 93 8.88 -11.21 -8.00
CA PRO A 93 10.13 -11.44 -7.28
C PRO A 93 10.98 -10.18 -7.11
N GLU A 94 11.02 -9.32 -8.15
CA GLU A 94 11.76 -8.06 -8.10
C GLU A 94 11.21 -7.12 -7.03
N GLY A 95 9.88 -6.95 -6.96
CA GLY A 95 9.25 -6.12 -5.94
C GLY A 95 9.51 -6.64 -4.52
N ALA A 96 9.47 -7.96 -4.33
CA ALA A 96 9.80 -8.59 -3.05
C ALA A 96 11.27 -8.38 -2.66
N GLN A 97 12.19 -8.53 -3.61
CA GLN A 97 13.62 -8.27 -3.40
C GLN A 97 13.87 -6.80 -3.03
N ARG A 98 13.26 -5.86 -3.76
CA ARG A 98 13.37 -4.42 -3.44
C ARG A 98 12.86 -4.09 -2.04
N MET A 99 11.76 -4.72 -1.62
CA MET A 99 11.26 -4.56 -0.26
C MET A 99 12.25 -5.09 0.78
N GLN A 100 12.85 -6.26 0.55
CA GLN A 100 13.88 -6.82 1.44
C GLN A 100 15.14 -5.94 1.53
N GLU A 101 15.59 -5.38 0.40
CA GLU A 101 16.72 -4.45 0.33
C GLU A 101 16.42 -3.11 1.03
N LEU A 102 15.17 -2.65 0.98
CA LEU A 102 14.75 -1.38 1.57
C LEU A 102 14.48 -1.49 3.08
N ALA A 103 13.97 -2.63 3.54
CA ALA A 103 13.61 -2.86 4.94
C ALA A 103 14.67 -2.36 5.96
N PRO A 104 15.97 -2.73 5.87
CA PRO A 104 16.95 -2.30 6.86
C PRO A 104 17.24 -0.79 6.79
N LYS A 105 17.10 -0.18 5.61
CA LYS A 105 17.32 1.27 5.41
C LYS A 105 16.24 2.11 6.11
N VAL A 106 15.08 1.53 6.36
CA VAL A 106 13.96 2.16 7.08
C VAL A 106 13.78 1.62 8.49
N GLY A 107 14.78 0.90 9.02
CA GLY A 107 14.77 0.39 10.40
C GLY A 107 13.90 -0.86 10.60
N LEU A 108 13.56 -1.57 9.53
CA LEU A 108 12.78 -2.81 9.56
C LEU A 108 13.70 -4.03 9.41
N ASN A 109 13.38 -5.12 10.10
CA ASN A 109 13.99 -6.42 9.86
C ASN A 109 13.42 -7.04 8.56
N PRO A 110 14.25 -7.41 7.56
CA PRO A 110 13.80 -8.07 6.33
C PRO A 110 12.98 -9.36 6.56
N SER A 111 13.23 -10.08 7.66
CA SER A 111 12.56 -11.36 7.95
C SER A 111 11.16 -11.20 8.57
N GLN A 112 10.73 -9.98 8.89
CA GLN A 112 9.43 -9.74 9.54
C GLN A 112 8.27 -9.56 8.54
N GLY A 113 8.57 -9.54 7.24
CA GLY A 113 7.56 -9.44 6.19
C GLY A 113 6.66 -10.67 6.15
N VAL A 114 5.40 -10.46 5.77
CA VAL A 114 4.42 -11.54 5.57
C VAL A 114 3.86 -11.48 4.17
N LEU A 115 3.83 -12.62 3.48
CA LEU A 115 3.08 -12.78 2.25
C LEU A 115 1.62 -13.08 2.59
N LEU A 116 0.71 -12.22 2.16
CA LEU A 116 -0.70 -12.47 2.37
C LEU A 116 -1.19 -13.59 1.44
N PRO A 117 -2.07 -14.49 1.92
CA PRO A 117 -2.69 -15.50 1.06
C PRO A 117 -3.39 -14.83 -0.13
N LYS A 118 -3.16 -15.38 -1.34
CA LYS A 118 -3.72 -14.87 -2.59
C LYS A 118 -5.25 -14.78 -2.52
N SER A 119 -5.78 -13.69 -3.04
CA SER A 119 -7.22 -13.43 -3.11
C SER A 119 -7.46 -12.31 -4.12
N ASP A 120 -8.47 -12.49 -4.96
CA ASP A 120 -9.10 -11.48 -5.82
C ASP A 120 -10.53 -11.15 -5.35
N GLN A 121 -10.94 -11.77 -4.23
CA GLN A 121 -12.19 -11.47 -3.55
C GLN A 121 -12.28 -9.95 -3.30
N CYS A 122 -13.45 -9.38 -3.53
CA CYS A 122 -13.74 -7.96 -3.38
C CYS A 122 -13.26 -7.04 -4.52
N ALA A 123 -12.76 -7.56 -5.65
CA ALA A 123 -12.50 -6.72 -6.83
C ALA A 123 -13.77 -6.01 -7.33
N GLU A 124 -14.91 -6.73 -7.35
CA GLU A 124 -16.18 -6.20 -7.85
C GLU A 124 -16.75 -5.06 -7.01
N VAL A 125 -16.45 -5.00 -5.71
CA VAL A 125 -16.94 -3.90 -4.86
C VAL A 125 -16.16 -2.60 -5.06
N LEU A 126 -15.04 -2.64 -5.80
CA LEU A 126 -14.25 -1.45 -6.12
C LEU A 126 -14.59 -0.85 -7.49
N ALA A 127 -15.44 -1.52 -8.27
CA ALA A 127 -15.77 -1.17 -9.66
C ALA A 127 -16.75 0.00 -9.78
#